data_AF-A0A1M6LG41-F1
#
_entry.id   AF-A0A1M6LG41-F1
#
_cell.length_a   1.000
_cell.length_b   1.000
_cell.length_c   1.000
_cell.angle_alpha   90.00
_cell.angle_beta   90.00
_cell.angle_gamma   90.00
#
_symmetry.space_group_name_H-M   'P 1'
#
loop_
_entity.id
_entity.type
_entity.pdbx_description
1 polymer ?
#
loop_
_entity_poly.entity_id
_entity_poly.type
_entity_poly.pdbx_seq_one_letter_code
_entity_poly.pdbx_strand_id
1 'polypeptide(L)'
;MTEPKPLTPADPADLEEAIFYALRFGLTGKAHRKRIREDPRWMARHIVEHLARANYRFMKGPPLPNHSTSDFGANPGGLPDGWRE
;
A
#
# COMPACT_ATOMS: atom_id res chain seq x y z
N MET A 1 18.86 -1.74 20.77
CA MET A 1 17.48 -1.26 20.55
C MET A 1 17.54 -0.36 19.33
N THR A 2 16.95 -0.79 18.20
CA THR A 2 16.97 0.00 16.96
C THR A 2 15.93 1.11 17.10
N GLU A 3 16.36 2.37 17.07
CA GLU A 3 15.44 3.51 17.18
C GLU A 3 14.40 3.47 16.05
N PRO A 4 13.12 3.75 16.32
CA PRO A 4 12.11 3.81 15.29
C PRO A 4 12.44 4.95 14.33
N LYS A 5 12.75 4.60 13.07
CA LYS A 5 13.00 5.57 12.01
C LYS A 5 11.79 6.50 11.86
N PRO A 6 12.01 7.81 11.63
CA PRO A 6 10.91 8.77 11.57
C PRO A 6 9.99 8.47 10.40
N LEU A 7 8.69 8.64 10.63
CA LEU A 7 7.70 8.64 9.56
C LEU A 7 7.81 9.93 8.77
N THR A 8 7.71 9.85 7.44
CA THR A 8 7.69 11.02 6.55
C THR A 8 6.30 11.21 5.96
N PRO A 9 5.89 12.44 5.59
CA PRO A 9 4.67 12.63 4.82
C PRO A 9 4.71 11.78 3.55
N ALA A 10 3.62 11.06 3.27
CA ALA A 10 3.51 10.26 2.05
C ALA A 10 3.31 11.18 0.82
N ASP A 11 4.02 10.87 -0.27
CA ASP A 11 3.76 11.49 -1.57
C ASP A 11 2.39 11.02 -2.10
N PRO A 12 1.50 11.93 -2.57
CA PRO A 12 0.27 11.54 -3.24
C PRO A 12 0.45 10.50 -4.36
N ALA A 13 1.55 10.55 -5.12
CA ALA A 13 1.83 9.60 -6.18
C ALA A 13 2.12 8.18 -5.64
N ASP A 14 2.83 8.09 -4.51
CA ASP A 14 3.06 6.82 -3.82
C ASP A 14 1.75 6.23 -3.30
N LEU A 15 0.86 7.09 -2.78
CA LEU A 15 -0.44 6.67 -2.28
C LEU A 15 -1.36 6.19 -3.42
N GLU A 16 -1.34 6.87 -4.57
CA GLU A 16 -2.06 6.45 -5.77
C GLU A 16 -1.59 5.08 -6.24
N GLU A 17 -0.28 4.83 -6.28
CA GLU A 17 0.28 3.53 -6.68
C GLU A 17 -0.13 2.42 -5.71
N ALA A 18 -0.09 2.68 -4.39
CA ALA A 18 -0.51 1.72 -3.38
C ALA A 18 -2.00 1.35 -3.50
N ILE A 19 -2.87 2.34 -3.72
CA ILE A 19 -4.30 2.13 -3.91
C ILE A 19 -4.55 1.40 -5.23
N PHE A 20 -3.87 1.79 -6.32
CA PHE A 20 -3.96 1.10 -7.60
C PHE A 20 -3.58 -0.38 -7.46
N TYR A 21 -2.50 -0.68 -6.73
CA TYR A 21 -2.09 -2.05 -6.45
C TYR A 21 -3.19 -2.81 -5.70
N ALA A 22 -3.75 -2.23 -4.63
CA ALA A 22 -4.81 -2.85 -3.83
C ALA A 22 -6.11 -3.09 -4.62
N LEU A 23 -6.43 -2.20 -5.57
CA LEU A 23 -7.58 -2.36 -6.46
C LEU A 23 -7.39 -3.53 -7.43
N ARG A 24 -6.16 -3.84 -7.84
CA ARG A 24 -5.86 -4.91 -8.79
C ARG A 24 -5.52 -6.24 -8.14
N PHE A 25 -4.84 -6.19 -7.00
CA PHE A 25 -4.24 -7.34 -6.34
C PHE A 25 -4.69 -7.39 -4.88
N GLY A 26 -4.92 -8.59 -4.38
CA GLY A 26 -5.08 -8.81 -2.95
C GLY A 26 -3.74 -8.71 -2.22
N LEU A 27 -3.79 -8.82 -0.88
CA LEU A 27 -2.61 -8.76 0.00
C LEU A 27 -1.56 -9.85 -0.27
N THR A 28 -1.90 -10.88 -1.06
CA THR A 28 -0.99 -11.95 -1.49
C THR A 28 -0.38 -11.71 -2.86
N GLY A 29 -0.63 -10.53 -3.47
CA GLY A 29 -0.23 -10.19 -4.83
C GLY A 29 -1.02 -10.90 -5.92
N LYS A 30 -2.04 -11.71 -5.57
CA LYS A 30 -2.92 -12.36 -6.53
C LYS A 30 -3.94 -11.37 -7.06
N ALA A 31 -4.12 -11.35 -8.38
CA ALA A 31 -5.13 -10.51 -9.02
C ALA A 31 -6.54 -10.85 -8.51
N HIS A 32 -7.38 -9.83 -8.31
CA HIS A 32 -8.79 -10.04 -8.00
C HIS A 32 -9.47 -10.78 -9.14
N ARG A 33 -10.25 -11.83 -8.82
CA ARG A 33 -10.92 -12.68 -9.82
C ARG A 33 -12.07 -11.96 -10.54
N LYS A 34 -12.58 -10.87 -9.96
CA LYS A 34 -13.69 -10.09 -10.51
C LYS A 34 -13.14 -9.02 -11.44
N ARG A 35 -13.75 -8.86 -12.62
CA ARG A 35 -13.47 -7.73 -13.50
C ARG A 35 -13.91 -6.45 -12.80
N ILE A 36 -12.96 -5.55 -12.60
CA ILE A 36 -13.24 -4.17 -12.16
C ILE A 36 -13.95 -3.48 -13.32
N ARG A 37 -15.06 -2.78 -13.04
CA ARG A 37 -15.88 -2.13 -14.08
C ARG A 37 -15.23 -0.85 -14.57
N GLU A 38 -14.64 -0.09 -13.67
CA GLU A 38 -13.94 1.16 -13.95
C GLU A 38 -12.43 0.93 -14.12
N ASP A 39 -11.73 1.90 -14.73
CA ASP A 39 -10.27 1.92 -14.78
C ASP A 39 -9.70 2.08 -13.35
N PRO A 40 -8.96 1.09 -12.83
CA PRO A 40 -8.39 1.15 -11.48
C PRO A 40 -7.47 2.36 -11.27
N ARG A 41 -6.81 2.85 -12.32
CA ARG A 41 -5.89 3.99 -12.21
C ARG A 41 -6.65 5.28 -11.93
N TRP A 42 -7.71 5.53 -12.71
CA TRP A 42 -8.59 6.67 -12.48
C TRP A 42 -9.21 6.64 -11.09
N MET A 43 -9.67 5.47 -10.66
CA MET A 43 -10.25 5.28 -9.33
C MET A 43 -9.26 5.59 -8.20
N ALA A 44 -8.02 5.10 -8.31
CA ALA A 44 -6.97 5.36 -7.33
C ALA A 44 -6.70 6.86 -7.17
N ARG A 45 -6.51 7.57 -8.30
CA ARG A 45 -6.32 9.02 -8.31
C ARG A 45 -7.51 9.75 -7.65
N HIS A 46 -8.73 9.37 -8.01
CA HIS A 46 -9.94 9.98 -7.48
C HIS A 46 -10.07 9.84 -5.95
N ILE A 47 -9.69 8.67 -5.42
CA ILE A 47 -9.67 8.40 -3.98
C ILE A 47 -8.62 9.29 -3.29
N VAL A 48 -7.41 9.38 -3.83
CA VAL A 48 -6.34 10.24 -3.26
C VAL A 48 -6.77 11.71 -3.23
N GLU A 49 -7.35 12.22 -4.32
CA GLU A 49 -7.86 13.60 -4.39
C GLU A 49 -8.95 13.86 -3.34
N HIS A 50 -9.86 12.90 -3.11
CA HIS A 50 -10.89 13.00 -2.07
C HIS A 50 -10.30 12.99 -0.66
N LEU A 51 -9.33 12.12 -0.39
CA LEU A 51 -8.67 12.05 0.91
C LEU A 51 -7.93 13.35 1.23
N ALA A 52 -7.26 13.93 0.24
CA ALA A 52 -6.61 15.22 0.38
C ALA A 52 -7.62 16.35 0.64
N ARG A 53 -8.75 16.36 -0.09
CA ARG A 53 -9.85 17.32 0.12
C ARG A 53 -10.46 17.21 1.52
N ALA A 54 -10.57 16.00 2.05
CA ALA A 54 -11.06 15.72 3.41
C ALA A 54 -9.99 15.96 4.50
N ASN A 55 -8.82 16.51 4.13
CA ASN A 55 -7.70 16.83 5.03
C ASN A 55 -7.10 15.60 5.76
N TYR A 56 -7.21 14.41 5.18
CA TYR A 56 -6.45 13.25 5.66
C TYR A 56 -4.97 13.42 5.33
N ARG A 57 -4.11 13.07 6.29
CA ARG A 57 -2.65 13.11 6.14
C ARG A 57 -2.09 11.72 6.36
N PHE A 58 -1.37 11.20 5.37
CA PHE A 58 -0.76 9.88 5.42
C PHE A 58 0.73 10.03 5.71
N MET A 59 1.21 9.17 6.60
CA MET A 59 2.60 9.10 6.98
C MET A 59 3.17 7.77 6.46
N LYS A 60 4.24 7.83 5.69
CA LYS A 60 4.94 6.69 5.11
C LYS A 60 6.12 6.33 6.02
N GLY A 61 6.19 5.05 6.39
CA GLY A 61 7.36 4.50 7.05
C GLY A 61 8.56 4.45 6.11
N PRO A 62 9.78 4.32 6.64
CA PRO A 62 10.95 4.05 5.81
C PRO A 62 10.71 2.81 4.95
N PRO A 63 11.31 2.73 3.75
CA PRO A 63 11.26 1.50 2.98
C PRO A 63 11.83 0.35 3.82
N LEU A 64 11.17 -0.80 3.75
CA LEU A 64 11.70 -2.02 4.35
C LEU A 64 13.10 -2.28 3.75
N PRO A 65 14.05 -2.82 4.54
CA PRO A 65 15.37 -3.15 4.02
C PRO A 65 15.22 -4.04 2.77
N ASN A 66 16.05 -3.81 1.75
CA ASN A 66 16.14 -4.68 0.58
C ASN A 66 16.67 -6.04 1.03
N HIS A 67 15.79 -6.93 1.51
CA HIS A 67 16.14 -8.32 1.71
C HIS A 67 16.17 -8.98 0.32
N SER A 68 17.37 -9.33 -0.13
CA SER A 68 17.59 -10.09 -1.35
C SER A 68 16.75 -11.37 -1.30
N THR A 69 15.78 -11.46 -2.21
CA THR A 69 15.00 -12.64 -2.63
C THR A 69 15.31 -13.98 -1.92
N SER A 70 14.51 -14.40 -0.92
CA SER A 70 14.14 -15.81 -0.64
C SER A 70 13.54 -16.08 0.76
N ASP A 71 12.63 -15.26 1.28
CA ASP A 71 11.82 -15.66 2.45
C ASP A 71 10.34 -15.40 2.19
N PHE A 72 9.75 -16.18 1.28
CA PHE A 72 8.29 -16.34 1.21
C PHE A 72 7.76 -17.19 2.38
N GLY A 73 8.22 -16.90 3.60
CA GLY A 73 7.58 -17.36 4.83
C GLY A 73 6.36 -16.49 5.12
N ALA A 74 5.16 -17.05 4.94
CA ALA A 74 3.82 -16.59 5.36
C ALA A 74 3.42 -15.09 5.28
N ASN A 75 4.20 -14.18 4.70
CA ASN A 75 3.87 -12.76 4.61
C ASN A 75 4.41 -12.13 3.30
N PRO A 76 3.77 -12.40 2.15
CA PRO A 76 4.21 -11.87 0.86
C PRO A 76 3.93 -10.35 0.69
N GLY A 77 3.44 -9.66 1.72
CA GLY A 77 3.02 -8.27 1.65
C GLY A 77 3.59 -7.35 2.73
N GLY A 78 4.51 -7.84 3.57
CA GLY A 78 5.08 -7.02 4.67
C GLY A 78 4.00 -6.48 5.63
N LEU A 79 2.89 -7.21 5.78
CA LEU A 79 1.84 -6.82 6.73
C LEU A 79 2.42 -6.86 8.15
N PRO A 80 2.18 -5.86 9.00
CA PRO A 80 2.59 -5.91 10.40
C PRO A 80 1.96 -7.13 11.08
N ASP A 81 2.67 -7.73 12.03
CA ASP A 81 2.12 -8.80 12.87
C ASP A 81 0.79 -8.35 13.50
N GLY A 82 -0.24 -9.19 13.40
CA GLY A 82 -1.57 -8.93 13.99
C GLY A 82 -2.68 -8.44 13.04
N TRP A 83 -2.42 -8.31 11.73
CA TRP A 83 -3.43 -7.84 10.75
C TRP A 83 -4.30 -8.96 10.11
N ARG A 84 -4.13 -10.22 10.51
CA ARG A 84 -5.02 -11.33 10.14
C ARG A 84 -5.87 -11.71 11.36
N GLU A 85 -7.11 -11.23 11.39
CA GLU A 85 -8.22 -11.87 12.13
C GLU A 85 -9.05 -12.71 11.17
#